data_AF-A0A927X8M8-F1
#
_entry.id   AF-A0A927X8M8-F1
#
_cell.length_a   1.000
_cell.length_b   1.000
_cell.length_c   1.000
_cell.angle_alpha   90.00
_cell.angle_beta   90.00
_cell.angle_gamma   90.00
#
_symmetry.space_group_name_H-M   'P 1'
#
loop_
_entity.id
_entity.type
_entity.pdbx_description
1 polymer ?
#
loop_
_entity_poly.entity_id
_entity_poly.type
_entity_poly.pdbx_seq_one_letter_code
_entity_poly.pdbx_strand_id
1 'polypeptide(L)'
;MKQITFFSYKGGSGRTTTLFNTLPFLAKECNATKDHPLIIFDMDYRSAGITILFGEQDKYLAKDVEDFENGKKRSVQYILFDKERDFFVEDFEDLKKHFAVAVGNRAGVEDNDSILLIGANIHLEANEVSSKENNYRLGEMVEQLEELGASCIVYDSPAGTQISANSSVDNSDVIVCCMRPSYQFRETTFDYLGNYVHNNAANVNKRSFILLPTAVPIKDFLINGEYQVNNAFNDITTRINDLNLYAFRLNNLRGEDNLFIDASMITEGNIGIPEIERFKWNEKYNLYSLNNFNENELTELELYAMNRYNNLAKLIMFRTK
;
A
#
# COMPACT_ATOMS: atom_id res chain seq x y z
N MET A 1 14.81 -7.68 -4.27
CA MET A 1 13.79 -7.20 -3.31
C MET A 1 12.44 -6.95 -4.01
N LYS A 2 11.31 -7.23 -3.34
CA LYS A 2 9.95 -6.96 -3.89
C LYS A 2 9.48 -5.56 -3.49
N GLN A 3 8.85 -4.85 -4.41
CA GLN A 3 8.26 -3.52 -4.21
C GLN A 3 6.74 -3.56 -4.35
N ILE A 4 6.03 -3.16 -3.31
CA ILE A 4 4.57 -3.30 -3.20
C ILE A 4 3.96 -1.92 -2.99
N THR A 5 2.93 -1.59 -3.76
CA THR A 5 2.11 -0.41 -3.49
C THR A 5 0.72 -0.83 -3.07
N PHE A 6 0.22 -0.24 -1.98
CA PHE A 6 -1.22 -0.13 -1.75
C PHE A 6 -1.68 1.18 -2.39
N PHE A 7 -2.64 1.11 -3.31
CA PHE A 7 -3.09 2.24 -4.14
C PHE A 7 -4.63 2.27 -4.21
N SER A 8 -5.19 3.46 -4.45
CA SER A 8 -6.57 3.58 -4.90
C SER A 8 -6.77 4.81 -5.77
N TYR A 9 -7.64 4.74 -6.76
CA TYR A 9 -7.94 5.94 -7.55
C TYR A 9 -8.74 6.97 -6.74
N LYS A 10 -9.68 6.52 -5.90
CA LYS A 10 -10.50 7.40 -5.06
C LYS A 10 -10.04 7.35 -3.60
N GLY A 11 -10.00 8.51 -2.95
CA GLY A 11 -9.72 8.63 -1.52
C GLY A 11 -10.79 7.96 -0.67
N GLY A 12 -10.43 7.54 0.54
CA GLY A 12 -11.35 6.86 1.46
C GLY A 12 -11.62 5.38 1.11
N SER A 13 -10.82 4.77 0.25
CA SER A 13 -10.93 3.34 -0.10
C SER A 13 -10.52 2.39 1.04
N GLY A 14 -9.98 2.88 2.15
CA GLY A 14 -9.44 2.04 3.23
C GLY A 14 -8.07 1.42 2.91
N ARG A 15 -7.34 1.99 1.94
CA ARG A 15 -5.98 1.58 1.54
C ARG A 15 -4.99 1.54 2.71
N THR A 16 -4.84 2.65 3.44
CA THR A 16 -3.93 2.76 4.60
C THR A 16 -4.29 1.75 5.70
N THR A 17 -5.56 1.63 6.06
CA THR A 17 -6.05 0.66 7.04
C THR A 17 -5.80 -0.78 6.60
N THR A 18 -5.97 -1.06 5.30
CA THR A 18 -5.68 -2.37 4.70
C THR A 18 -4.20 -2.68 4.80
N LEU A 19 -3.33 -1.76 4.37
CA LEU A 19 -1.88 -1.91 4.49
C LEU A 19 -1.50 -2.20 5.95
N PHE A 20 -1.92 -1.33 6.87
CA PHE A 20 -1.60 -1.44 8.29
C PHE A 20 -1.93 -2.81 8.88
N ASN A 21 -3.10 -3.38 8.54
CA ASN A 21 -3.51 -4.71 9.01
C ASN A 21 -2.90 -5.88 8.22
N THR A 22 -2.30 -5.62 7.07
CA THR A 22 -1.61 -6.64 6.24
C THR A 22 -0.12 -6.76 6.58
N LEU A 23 0.48 -5.69 7.13
CA LEU A 23 1.90 -5.61 7.49
C LEU A 23 2.47 -6.80 8.29
N PRO A 24 1.85 -7.29 9.40
CA PRO A 24 2.43 -8.40 10.15
C PRO A 24 2.54 -9.67 9.32
N PHE A 25 1.56 -9.90 8.44
CA PHE A 25 1.58 -11.04 7.52
C PHE A 25 2.62 -10.83 6.41
N LEU A 26 2.71 -9.62 5.85
CA LEU A 26 3.74 -9.31 4.85
C LEU A 26 5.15 -9.47 5.41
N ALA A 27 5.42 -8.95 6.61
CA ALA A 27 6.70 -9.09 7.29
C ALA A 27 7.07 -10.57 7.46
N LYS A 28 6.11 -11.41 7.83
CA LYS A 28 6.31 -12.86 7.89
C LYS A 28 6.61 -13.48 6.53
N GLU A 29 5.81 -13.17 5.51
CA GLU A 29 5.96 -13.76 4.18
C GLU A 29 7.24 -13.31 3.45
N CYS A 30 7.79 -12.12 3.77
CA CYS A 30 9.08 -11.66 3.28
C CYS A 30 10.26 -12.00 4.20
N ASN A 31 10.04 -12.73 5.29
CA ASN A 31 11.05 -13.07 6.30
C ASN A 31 11.77 -11.84 6.86
N ALA A 32 11.01 -10.78 7.17
CA ALA A 32 11.57 -9.56 7.71
C ALA A 32 12.19 -9.79 9.10
N THR A 33 13.39 -9.27 9.29
CA THR A 33 14.14 -9.27 10.56
C THR A 33 14.81 -7.92 10.73
N LYS A 34 15.38 -7.63 11.90
CA LYS A 34 16.22 -6.43 12.10
C LYS A 34 17.35 -6.26 11.06
N ASP A 35 17.90 -7.37 10.54
CA ASP A 35 19.02 -7.37 9.59
C ASP A 35 18.53 -7.34 8.14
N HIS A 36 17.26 -7.70 7.91
CA HIS A 36 16.58 -7.68 6.61
C HIS A 36 15.17 -7.07 6.74
N PRO A 37 15.05 -5.80 7.14
CA PRO A 37 13.77 -5.20 7.49
C PRO A 37 12.83 -5.04 6.29
N LEU A 38 11.53 -5.03 6.56
CA LEU A 38 10.52 -4.50 5.65
C LEU A 38 10.48 -2.98 5.82
N ILE A 39 10.60 -2.24 4.72
CA ILE A 39 10.58 -0.78 4.73
C ILE A 39 9.23 -0.26 4.23
N ILE A 40 8.62 0.66 4.97
CA ILE A 40 7.37 1.32 4.62
C ILE A 40 7.66 2.77 4.26
N PHE A 41 7.15 3.25 3.14
CA PHE A 41 7.14 4.65 2.77
C PHE A 41 5.71 5.21 2.84
N ASP A 42 5.49 6.23 3.67
CA ASP A 42 4.23 6.98 3.70
C ASP A 42 4.20 8.02 2.58
N MET A 43 3.85 7.58 1.37
CA MET A 43 3.89 8.40 0.16
C MET A 43 2.72 9.40 0.07
N ASP A 44 1.68 9.23 0.90
CA ASP A 44 0.55 10.14 1.05
C ASP A 44 0.90 11.29 2.01
N TYR A 45 1.94 12.03 1.66
CA TYR A 45 2.54 13.03 2.55
C TYR A 45 1.65 14.22 2.90
N ARG A 46 0.51 14.37 2.21
CA ARG A 46 -0.51 15.40 2.48
C ARG A 46 -1.45 15.01 3.61
N SER A 47 -1.59 13.71 3.89
CA SER A 47 -2.45 13.20 4.97
C SER A 47 -1.71 12.39 6.04
N ALA A 48 -0.52 11.85 5.71
CA ALA A 48 0.34 11.06 6.59
C ALA A 48 -0.39 9.89 7.27
N GLY A 49 -1.29 9.22 6.53
CA GLY A 49 -2.23 8.25 7.06
C GLY A 49 -1.54 7.17 7.89
N ILE A 50 -0.59 6.44 7.29
CA ILE A 50 0.08 5.34 8.00
C ILE A 50 1.00 5.86 9.12
N THR A 51 1.63 7.02 8.96
CA THR A 51 2.42 7.66 10.02
C THR A 51 1.56 7.96 11.26
N ILE A 52 0.33 8.46 11.06
CA ILE A 52 -0.63 8.75 12.13
C ILE A 52 -1.16 7.46 12.78
N LEU A 53 -1.40 6.40 12.00
CA LEU A 53 -1.83 5.11 12.55
C LEU A 53 -0.78 4.51 13.49
N PHE A 54 0.51 4.65 13.14
CA PHE A 54 1.61 4.27 14.03
C PHE A 54 1.85 5.24 15.19
N GLY A 55 1.26 6.44 15.16
CA GLY A 55 1.43 7.46 16.19
C GLY A 55 2.77 8.19 16.14
N GLU A 56 3.43 8.20 14.98
CA GLU A 56 4.81 8.68 14.83
C GLU A 56 4.94 10.08 14.23
N GLN A 57 3.83 10.80 14.03
CA GLN A 57 3.82 12.11 13.39
C GLN A 57 4.79 13.11 14.02
N ASP A 58 4.97 13.05 15.34
CA ASP A 58 5.86 13.97 16.07
C ASP A 58 7.34 13.71 15.80
N LYS A 59 7.70 12.52 15.30
CA LYS A 59 9.09 12.17 14.98
C LYS A 59 9.53 12.76 13.64
N TYR A 60 8.61 13.02 12.72
CA TYR A 60 8.92 13.51 11.37
C TYR A 60 8.89 15.02 11.24
N LEU A 61 9.09 15.75 12.34
CA LEU A 61 9.02 17.21 12.37
C LEU A 61 10.34 17.91 12.04
N ALA A 62 11.38 17.19 11.60
CA ALA A 62 12.69 17.78 11.36
C ALA A 62 12.65 18.84 10.25
N LYS A 63 13.13 20.04 10.54
CA LYS A 63 13.27 21.17 9.61
C LYS A 63 14.72 21.60 9.43
N ASP A 64 15.54 21.48 10.48
CA ASP A 64 16.93 21.90 10.51
C ASP A 64 17.87 20.87 11.17
N VAL A 65 19.14 21.26 11.34
CA VAL A 65 20.18 20.40 11.94
C VAL A 65 19.89 20.12 13.43
N GLU A 66 19.39 21.11 14.15
CA GLU A 66 19.08 21.01 15.57
C GLU A 66 17.95 20.00 15.83
N ASP A 67 16.96 19.94 14.95
CA ASP A 67 15.92 18.90 15.00
C ASP A 67 16.49 17.48 14.87
N PHE A 68 17.50 17.26 14.02
CA PHE A 68 18.16 15.95 13.91
C PHE A 68 18.94 15.60 15.16
N GLU A 69 19.65 16.58 15.75
CA GLU A 69 20.36 16.41 17.01
C GLU A 69 19.39 16.07 18.17
N ASN A 70 18.15 16.56 18.08
CA ASN A 70 17.05 16.23 18.99
C ASN A 70 16.28 14.94 18.62
N GLY A 71 16.80 14.14 17.68
CA GLY A 71 16.27 12.83 17.33
C GLY A 71 15.05 12.83 16.40
N LYS A 72 14.70 13.98 15.79
CA LYS A 72 13.70 14.03 14.72
C LYS A 72 14.24 13.40 13.43
N LYS A 73 13.33 12.97 12.57
CA LYS A 73 13.61 12.27 11.31
C LYS A 73 13.21 13.11 10.11
N ARG A 74 13.93 12.91 9.01
CA ARG A 74 13.53 13.37 7.68
C ARG A 74 12.31 12.57 7.24
N SER A 75 11.29 13.28 6.79
CA SER A 75 10.13 12.63 6.19
C SER A 75 10.41 12.20 4.75
N VAL A 76 9.49 11.42 4.17
CA VAL A 76 9.56 10.99 2.77
C VAL A 76 9.70 12.17 1.79
N GLN A 77 9.17 13.34 2.15
CA GLN A 77 9.25 14.53 1.32
C GLN A 77 10.69 15.01 1.09
N TYR A 78 11.63 14.73 2.00
CA TYR A 78 13.04 15.01 1.77
C TYR A 78 13.60 14.14 0.65
N ILE A 79 13.21 12.86 0.60
CA ILE A 79 13.62 11.92 -0.45
C ILE A 79 13.04 12.34 -1.80
N LEU A 80 11.79 12.81 -1.82
CA LEU A 80 11.12 13.21 -3.05
C LEU A 80 11.56 14.59 -3.55
N PHE A 81 11.60 15.60 -2.68
CA PHE A 81 11.62 17.00 -3.10
C PHE A 81 12.89 17.80 -2.77
N ASP A 82 13.70 17.39 -1.78
CA ASP A 82 14.91 18.15 -1.38
C ASP A 82 16.09 18.00 -2.36
N LYS A 83 16.22 18.91 -3.33
CA LYS A 83 17.24 18.83 -4.39
C LYS A 83 18.68 19.09 -3.94
N GLU A 84 18.88 19.66 -2.76
CA GLU A 84 20.21 20.12 -2.33
C GLU A 84 21.00 19.05 -1.58
N ARG A 85 20.39 17.88 -1.34
CA ARG A 85 20.98 16.82 -0.53
C ARG A 85 20.94 15.49 -1.26
N ASP A 86 22.12 15.04 -1.66
CA ASP A 86 22.36 13.61 -1.85
C ASP A 86 22.16 12.95 -0.49
N PHE A 87 21.28 11.94 -0.45
CA PHE A 87 21.14 11.10 0.72
C PHE A 87 21.91 9.80 0.48
N PHE A 88 22.73 9.46 1.45
CA PHE A 88 23.48 8.21 1.49
C PHE A 88 23.18 7.55 2.83
N VAL A 89 22.85 6.26 2.78
CA VAL A 89 22.54 5.45 3.95
C VAL A 89 23.58 4.34 4.04
N GLU A 90 24.43 4.39 5.07
CA GLU A 90 25.52 3.42 5.25
C GLU A 90 25.02 2.04 5.69
N ASP A 91 24.02 2.03 6.57
CA ASP A 91 23.39 0.83 7.12
C ASP A 91 21.98 1.15 7.67
N PHE A 92 21.29 0.14 8.22
CA PHE A 92 19.95 0.34 8.80
C PHE A 92 19.96 1.15 10.10
N GLU A 93 21.07 1.25 10.82
CA GLU A 93 21.16 2.14 11.98
C GLU A 93 21.23 3.61 11.54
N ASP A 94 21.97 3.89 10.47
CA ASP A 94 22.02 5.20 9.84
C ASP A 94 20.65 5.58 9.24
N LEU A 95 19.97 4.63 8.59
CA LEU A 95 18.59 4.80 8.13
C LEU A 95 17.68 5.18 9.30
N LYS A 96 17.72 4.42 10.40
CA LYS A 96 16.93 4.69 11.61
C LYS A 96 17.31 6.02 12.25
N LYS A 97 18.56 6.44 12.18
CA LYS A 97 19.02 7.72 12.72
C LYS A 97 18.41 8.88 11.95
N HIS A 98 18.34 8.80 10.62
CA HIS A 98 18.01 9.95 9.77
C HIS A 98 16.59 9.96 9.20
N PHE A 99 16.05 8.79 8.83
CA PHE A 99 14.81 8.70 8.06
C PHE A 99 13.76 7.80 8.71
N ALA A 100 14.18 6.72 9.35
CA ALA A 100 13.27 5.65 9.71
C ALA A 100 12.95 5.57 11.21
N VAL A 101 11.80 4.97 11.51
CA VAL A 101 11.43 4.58 12.86
C VAL A 101 11.00 3.12 12.87
N ALA A 102 11.51 2.36 13.83
CA ALA A 102 11.12 0.97 14.04
C ALA A 102 9.68 0.88 14.59
N VAL A 103 8.83 0.14 13.90
CA VAL A 103 7.38 0.05 14.16
C VAL A 103 6.84 -1.40 14.22
N GLY A 104 7.73 -2.40 14.20
CA GLY A 104 7.35 -3.83 14.19
C GLY A 104 6.36 -4.20 15.30
N ASN A 105 6.62 -3.77 16.54
CA ASN A 105 5.77 -4.09 17.69
C ASN A 105 4.36 -3.50 17.53
N ARG A 106 4.25 -2.30 16.94
CA ARG A 106 2.95 -1.65 16.70
C ARG A 106 2.15 -2.35 15.60
N ALA A 107 2.85 -2.92 14.62
CA ALA A 107 2.23 -3.77 13.61
C ALA A 107 1.94 -5.21 14.11
N GLY A 108 2.34 -5.55 15.35
CA GLY A 108 2.05 -6.82 15.98
C GLY A 108 3.14 -7.89 15.82
N VAL A 109 4.32 -7.49 15.33
CA VAL A 109 5.49 -8.36 15.17
C VAL A 109 6.38 -8.27 16.40
N GLU A 110 7.01 -9.37 16.84
CA GLU A 110 7.83 -9.41 18.06
C GLU A 110 9.14 -8.61 17.96
N ASP A 111 9.77 -8.61 16.78
CA ASP A 111 10.99 -7.85 16.51
C ASP A 111 10.62 -6.45 16.01
N ASN A 112 10.79 -5.43 16.85
CA ASN A 112 10.41 -4.06 16.51
C ASN A 112 11.17 -3.52 15.30
N ASP A 113 12.42 -3.92 15.13
CA ASP A 113 13.30 -3.46 14.04
C ASP A 113 13.06 -4.21 12.72
N SER A 114 12.20 -5.25 12.72
CA SER A 114 11.82 -5.96 11.49
C SER A 114 10.97 -5.13 10.52
N ILE A 115 10.35 -4.05 11.00
CA ILE A 115 9.56 -3.13 10.18
C ILE A 115 10.00 -1.71 10.47
N LEU A 116 10.46 -1.02 9.43
CA LEU A 116 10.91 0.36 9.49
C LEU A 116 9.96 1.27 8.70
N LEU A 117 9.52 2.37 9.31
CA LEU A 117 8.70 3.38 8.68
C LEU A 117 9.55 4.58 8.27
N ILE A 118 9.46 5.01 7.03
CA ILE A 118 9.83 6.35 6.54
C ILE A 118 8.53 7.13 6.38
N GLY A 119 8.23 7.93 7.40
CA GLY A 119 6.95 8.62 7.55
C GLY A 119 6.87 9.95 6.83
N ALA A 120 5.70 10.57 6.92
CA ALA A 120 5.38 11.84 6.29
C ALA A 120 5.29 12.99 7.30
N ASN A 121 5.51 14.22 6.82
CA ASN A 121 5.35 15.45 7.61
C ASN A 121 4.30 16.37 6.97
N ILE A 122 3.07 16.38 7.47
CA ILE A 122 1.99 17.23 6.92
C ILE A 122 2.25 18.74 7.01
N HIS A 123 3.23 19.16 7.81
CA HIS A 123 3.58 20.57 8.01
C HIS A 123 4.71 21.05 7.11
N LEU A 124 5.34 20.15 6.36
CA LEU A 124 6.39 20.52 5.41
C LEU A 124 5.76 20.90 4.07
N GLU A 125 5.99 22.14 3.64
CA GLU A 125 5.60 22.58 2.30
C GLU A 125 6.41 21.79 1.25
N ALA A 126 5.73 20.97 0.47
CA ALA A 126 6.33 20.23 -0.62
C ALA A 126 6.38 21.12 -1.87
N ASN A 127 7.59 21.55 -2.26
CA ASN A 127 7.83 22.11 -3.58
C ASN A 127 7.81 20.95 -4.59
N GLU A 128 6.63 20.59 -5.07
CA GLU A 128 6.46 19.46 -5.99
C GLU A 128 7.37 19.60 -7.22
N VAL A 129 8.24 18.62 -7.41
CA VAL A 129 9.08 18.49 -8.61
C VAL A 129 8.40 17.57 -9.62
N SER A 130 8.97 17.46 -10.82
CA SER A 130 8.42 16.60 -11.87
C SER A 130 8.36 15.12 -11.43
N SER A 131 7.36 14.37 -11.94
CA SER A 131 7.22 12.93 -11.66
C SER A 131 8.48 12.13 -12.00
N LYS A 132 9.19 12.51 -13.07
CA LYS A 132 10.42 11.83 -13.50
C LYS A 132 11.54 11.99 -12.47
N GLU A 133 11.66 13.17 -11.89
CA GLU A 133 12.67 13.47 -10.88
C GLU A 133 12.35 12.76 -9.55
N ASN A 134 11.07 12.74 -9.14
CA ASN A 134 10.65 11.94 -7.98
C ASN A 134 10.92 10.45 -8.17
N ASN A 135 10.64 9.90 -9.36
CA ASN A 135 10.89 8.49 -9.65
C ASN A 135 12.39 8.17 -9.59
N TYR A 136 13.24 9.06 -10.10
CA TYR A 136 14.69 8.90 -10.05
C TYR A 136 15.18 8.81 -8.60
N ARG A 137 14.80 9.78 -7.76
CA ARG A 137 15.27 9.84 -6.36
C ARG A 137 14.70 8.73 -5.50
N LEU A 138 13.43 8.41 -5.68
CA LEU A 138 12.85 7.24 -5.02
C LEU A 138 13.59 5.97 -5.43
N GLY A 139 13.93 5.84 -6.71
CA GLY A 139 14.75 4.76 -7.26
C GLY A 139 16.13 4.65 -6.60
N GLU A 140 16.84 5.77 -6.42
CA GLU A 140 18.15 5.78 -5.74
C GLU A 140 18.05 5.30 -4.28
N MET A 141 17.02 5.74 -3.54
CA MET A 141 16.79 5.25 -2.17
C MET A 141 16.47 3.75 -2.16
N VAL A 142 15.62 3.30 -3.07
CA VAL A 142 15.23 1.90 -3.20
C VAL A 142 16.44 1.01 -3.52
N GLU A 143 17.32 1.45 -4.42
CA GLU A 143 18.54 0.75 -4.80
C GLU A 143 19.47 0.61 -3.59
N GLN A 144 19.71 1.69 -2.84
CA GLN A 144 20.49 1.63 -1.59
C GLN A 144 19.88 0.64 -0.58
N LEU A 145 18.55 0.68 -0.37
CA LEU A 145 17.88 -0.25 0.54
C LEU A 145 17.97 -1.71 0.07
N GLU A 146 17.95 -1.96 -1.25
CA GLU A 146 18.17 -3.28 -1.82
C GLU A 146 19.59 -3.79 -1.56
N GLU A 147 20.60 -2.93 -1.74
CA GLU A 147 22.01 -3.25 -1.47
C GLU A 147 22.27 -3.54 0.01
N LEU A 148 21.60 -2.81 0.91
CA LEU A 148 21.65 -3.06 2.36
C LEU A 148 20.92 -4.35 2.77
N GLY A 149 20.15 -4.95 1.86
CA GLY A 149 19.49 -6.23 2.09
C GLY A 149 18.10 -6.12 2.71
N ALA A 150 17.35 -5.04 2.46
CA ALA A 150 15.95 -4.96 2.86
C ALA A 150 15.13 -6.10 2.23
N SER A 151 14.24 -6.71 3.02
CA SER A 151 13.47 -7.87 2.55
C SER A 151 12.38 -7.45 1.55
N CYS A 152 11.74 -6.31 1.79
CA CYS A 152 10.66 -5.78 0.98
C CYS A 152 10.48 -4.27 1.18
N ILE A 153 9.98 -3.59 0.15
CA ILE A 153 9.52 -2.20 0.24
C ILE A 153 8.01 -2.14 0.02
N VAL A 154 7.32 -1.36 0.85
CA VAL A 154 5.89 -1.13 0.78
C VAL A 154 5.57 0.37 0.76
N TYR A 155 4.75 0.80 -0.19
CA TYR A 155 4.31 2.20 -0.32
C TYR A 155 2.84 2.35 0.11
N ASP A 156 2.56 3.28 1.03
CA ASP A 156 1.22 3.85 1.24
C ASP A 156 1.02 5.02 0.26
N SER A 157 0.60 4.71 -0.96
CA SER A 157 0.48 5.68 -2.07
C SER A 157 -0.75 6.56 -1.93
N PRO A 158 -0.73 7.89 -2.19
CA PRO A 158 -1.92 8.71 -2.16
C PRO A 158 -2.97 8.29 -3.20
N ALA A 159 -4.19 8.81 -3.04
CA ALA A 159 -5.25 8.50 -4.00
C ALA A 159 -5.11 9.28 -5.32
N GLY A 160 -5.59 8.67 -6.41
CA GLY A 160 -5.75 9.31 -7.71
C GLY A 160 -4.46 9.35 -8.50
N THR A 161 -4.20 10.46 -9.20
CA THR A 161 -3.06 10.62 -10.11
C THR A 161 -2.02 11.61 -9.57
N GLN A 162 -1.95 11.76 -8.25
CA GLN A 162 -0.94 12.60 -7.60
C GLN A 162 0.46 12.12 -7.95
N ILE A 163 1.44 13.03 -7.95
CA ILE A 163 2.79 12.71 -8.41
C ILE A 163 3.40 11.54 -7.61
N SER A 164 3.32 11.59 -6.28
CA SER A 164 3.80 10.49 -5.44
C SER A 164 2.98 9.20 -5.62
N ALA A 165 1.71 9.29 -6.04
CA ALA A 165 0.92 8.11 -6.35
C ALA A 165 1.44 7.39 -7.59
N ASN A 166 1.68 8.14 -8.67
CA ASN A 166 2.29 7.62 -9.87
C ASN A 166 3.70 7.07 -9.58
N SER A 167 4.49 7.77 -8.76
CA SER A 167 5.82 7.29 -8.37
C SER A 167 5.79 5.95 -7.64
N SER A 168 4.87 5.76 -6.69
CA SER A 168 4.70 4.48 -6.01
C SER A 168 4.30 3.37 -6.99
N VAL A 169 3.31 3.63 -7.85
CA VAL A 169 2.83 2.68 -8.86
C VAL A 169 3.94 2.31 -9.85
N ASP A 170 4.68 3.29 -10.36
CA ASP A 170 5.75 3.10 -11.34
C ASP A 170 6.91 2.27 -10.77
N ASN A 171 7.22 2.42 -9.48
CA ASN A 171 8.31 1.67 -8.83
C ASN A 171 7.86 0.32 -8.27
N SER A 172 6.59 -0.06 -8.34
CA SER A 172 6.11 -1.30 -7.74
C SER A 172 6.08 -2.49 -8.68
N ASP A 173 6.43 -3.66 -8.16
CA ASP A 173 6.23 -4.96 -8.80
C ASP A 173 4.78 -5.43 -8.65
N VAL A 174 4.19 -5.17 -7.47
CA VAL A 174 2.81 -5.55 -7.14
C VAL A 174 2.02 -4.32 -6.69
N ILE A 175 0.86 -4.12 -7.31
CA ILE A 175 -0.04 -3.00 -7.01
C ILE A 175 -1.34 -3.57 -6.46
N VAL A 176 -1.57 -3.38 -5.17
CA VAL A 176 -2.83 -3.69 -4.50
C VAL A 176 -3.77 -2.50 -4.71
N CYS A 177 -4.71 -2.64 -5.64
CA CYS A 177 -5.68 -1.62 -5.98
C CYS A 177 -6.91 -1.75 -5.07
N CYS A 178 -6.93 -0.99 -3.98
CA CYS A 178 -8.01 -0.93 -3.01
C CYS A 178 -9.20 -0.13 -3.57
N MET A 179 -10.41 -0.67 -3.42
CA MET A 179 -11.63 -0.07 -3.95
C MET A 179 -12.83 -0.43 -3.07
N ARG A 180 -13.63 0.57 -2.62
CA ARG A 180 -14.93 0.23 -2.00
C ARG A 180 -15.88 -0.35 -3.06
N PRO A 181 -16.77 -1.27 -2.71
CA PRO A 181 -17.68 -1.87 -3.68
C PRO A 181 -18.76 -0.91 -4.18
N SER A 182 -18.86 0.33 -3.69
CA SER A 182 -19.87 1.31 -4.14
C SER A 182 -19.64 1.82 -5.56
N TYR A 183 -20.72 2.20 -6.25
CA TYR A 183 -20.74 2.65 -7.65
C TYR A 183 -19.60 3.60 -8.03
N GLN A 184 -19.45 4.75 -7.35
CA GLN A 184 -18.42 5.74 -7.72
C GLN A 184 -16.99 5.19 -7.64
N PHE A 185 -16.71 4.31 -6.68
CA PHE A 185 -15.39 3.68 -6.56
C PHE A 185 -15.16 2.69 -7.69
N ARG A 186 -16.17 1.89 -8.05
CA ARG A 186 -16.11 0.95 -9.18
C ARG A 186 -15.85 1.66 -10.50
N GLU A 187 -16.70 2.61 -10.88
CA GLU A 187 -16.56 3.35 -12.14
C GLU A 187 -15.16 3.93 -12.28
N THR A 188 -14.74 4.73 -11.30
CA THR A 188 -13.47 5.46 -11.39
C THR A 188 -12.23 4.56 -11.32
N THR A 189 -12.32 3.42 -10.62
CA THR A 189 -11.22 2.45 -10.57
C THR A 189 -11.08 1.72 -11.91
N PHE A 190 -12.19 1.31 -12.53
CA PHE A 190 -12.16 0.63 -13.82
C PHE A 190 -11.78 1.58 -14.97
N ASP A 191 -12.19 2.84 -14.92
CA ASP A 191 -11.72 3.87 -15.86
C ASP A 191 -10.19 4.06 -15.75
N TYR A 192 -9.67 4.14 -14.53
CA TYR A 192 -8.23 4.23 -14.30
C TYR A 192 -7.50 2.99 -14.83
N LEU A 193 -7.95 1.78 -14.48
CA LEU A 193 -7.31 0.54 -14.91
C LEU A 193 -7.37 0.38 -16.44
N GLY A 194 -8.49 0.73 -17.07
CA GLY A 194 -8.63 0.73 -18.52
C GLY A 194 -7.64 1.68 -19.21
N ASN A 195 -7.54 2.92 -18.70
CA ASN A 195 -6.56 3.88 -19.19
C ASN A 195 -5.12 3.42 -18.94
N TYR A 196 -4.84 2.82 -17.79
CA TYR A 196 -3.53 2.29 -17.46
C TYR A 196 -3.13 1.17 -18.42
N VAL A 197 -4.02 0.19 -18.65
CA VAL A 197 -3.83 -0.89 -19.62
C VAL A 197 -3.59 -0.33 -21.02
N HIS A 198 -4.40 0.65 -21.45
CA HIS A 198 -4.26 1.25 -22.78
C HIS A 198 -2.92 1.96 -22.99
N ASN A 199 -2.52 2.79 -22.02
CA ASN A 199 -1.35 3.67 -22.14
C ASN A 199 -0.02 2.96 -21.83
N ASN A 200 -0.02 1.96 -20.95
CA ASN A 200 1.22 1.32 -20.46
C ASN A 200 1.51 -0.04 -21.08
N ALA A 201 0.67 -0.56 -21.98
CA ALA A 201 0.86 -1.83 -22.68
C ALA A 201 2.06 -1.87 -23.67
N ALA A 202 2.97 -0.89 -23.63
CA ALA A 202 4.22 -0.88 -24.42
C ALA A 202 5.47 -0.64 -23.54
N ASN A 203 5.27 -0.36 -22.24
CA ASN A 203 6.32 -0.09 -21.26
C ASN A 203 6.22 -1.09 -20.10
N VAL A 204 5.77 -2.31 -20.38
CA VAL A 204 5.41 -3.30 -19.35
C VAL A 204 6.68 -3.86 -18.72
N ASN A 205 7.26 -3.10 -17.79
CA ASN A 205 7.81 -3.76 -16.61
C ASN A 205 6.68 -4.61 -16.04
N LYS A 206 7.00 -5.87 -15.71
CA LYS A 206 6.09 -6.93 -15.27
C LYS A 206 5.40 -6.60 -13.95
N ARG A 207 4.45 -5.66 -13.98
CA ARG A 207 3.69 -5.26 -12.79
C ARG A 207 2.42 -6.10 -12.68
N SER A 208 2.19 -6.65 -11.50
CA SER A 208 0.99 -7.40 -11.16
C SER A 208 -0.01 -6.52 -10.43
N PHE A 209 -1.24 -6.41 -10.95
CA PHE A 209 -2.33 -5.75 -10.23
C PHE A 209 -3.13 -6.77 -9.45
N ILE A 210 -3.45 -6.46 -8.19
CA ILE A 210 -4.43 -7.18 -7.37
C ILE A 210 -5.59 -6.23 -7.12
N LEU A 211 -6.76 -6.51 -7.67
CA LEU A 211 -7.95 -5.73 -7.34
C LEU A 211 -8.50 -6.21 -5.99
N LEU A 212 -8.63 -5.29 -5.05
CA LEU A 212 -9.03 -5.60 -3.68
C LEU A 212 -10.24 -4.75 -3.28
N PRO A 213 -11.44 -5.33 -3.29
CA PRO A 213 -12.59 -4.74 -2.64
C PRO A 213 -12.36 -4.61 -1.13
N THR A 214 -12.64 -3.44 -0.57
CA THR A 214 -12.40 -3.12 0.84
C THR A 214 -13.66 -2.53 1.48
N ALA A 215 -13.75 -2.64 2.80
CA ALA A 215 -14.91 -2.19 3.57
C ALA A 215 -16.23 -2.73 2.99
N VAL A 216 -16.24 -4.02 2.65
CA VAL A 216 -17.40 -4.65 2.00
C VAL A 216 -18.50 -4.93 3.01
N PRO A 217 -19.74 -4.46 2.76
CA PRO A 217 -20.87 -4.78 3.63
C PRO A 217 -21.12 -6.29 3.70
N ILE A 218 -21.25 -6.81 4.92
CA ILE A 218 -21.51 -8.25 5.15
C ILE A 218 -22.97 -8.59 4.85
N LYS A 219 -23.87 -7.68 5.20
CA LYS A 219 -25.29 -7.83 4.93
C LYS A 219 -25.56 -7.30 3.54
N ASP A 220 -26.06 -8.15 2.68
CA ASP A 220 -26.64 -7.70 1.43
C ASP A 220 -27.93 -6.93 1.73
N PHE A 221 -28.15 -5.82 1.03
CA PHE A 221 -29.31 -4.97 1.20
C PHE A 221 -29.95 -4.70 -0.16
N LEU A 222 -31.28 -4.61 -0.15
CA LEU A 222 -32.06 -4.39 -1.35
C LEU A 222 -32.20 -2.88 -1.61
N ILE A 223 -31.73 -2.42 -2.76
CA ILE A 223 -32.03 -1.07 -3.28
C ILE A 223 -32.68 -1.24 -4.64
N ASN A 224 -33.85 -0.63 -4.84
CA ASN A 224 -34.60 -0.68 -6.10
C ASN A 224 -34.84 -2.10 -6.65
N GLY A 225 -35.02 -3.09 -5.77
CA GLY A 225 -35.23 -4.49 -6.17
C GLY A 225 -33.96 -5.29 -6.45
N GLU A 226 -32.78 -4.71 -6.27
CA GLU A 226 -31.50 -5.37 -6.49
C GLU A 226 -30.70 -5.51 -5.20
N TYR A 227 -30.17 -6.70 -4.99
CA TYR A 227 -29.21 -7.02 -3.94
C TYR A 227 -27.85 -6.40 -4.29
N GLN A 228 -27.40 -5.44 -3.49
CA GLN A 228 -26.28 -4.57 -3.84
C GLN A 228 -24.92 -5.24 -3.74
N VAL A 229 -24.72 -6.19 -2.82
CA VAL A 229 -23.45 -6.92 -2.70
C VAL A 229 -23.29 -7.87 -3.89
N ASN A 230 -24.34 -8.62 -4.23
CA ASN A 230 -24.36 -9.46 -5.43
C ASN A 230 -24.23 -8.66 -6.73
N ASN A 231 -24.89 -7.49 -6.82
CA ASN A 231 -24.74 -6.62 -7.99
C ASN A 231 -23.29 -6.11 -8.12
N ALA A 232 -22.69 -5.67 -7.01
CA ALA A 232 -21.28 -5.27 -7.00
C ALA A 232 -20.35 -6.42 -7.41
N PHE A 233 -20.57 -7.64 -6.93
CA PHE A 233 -19.82 -8.82 -7.35
C PHE A 233 -19.88 -9.03 -8.87
N ASN A 234 -21.10 -9.06 -9.43
CA ASN A 234 -21.31 -9.32 -10.85
C ASN A 234 -20.69 -8.22 -11.73
N ASP A 235 -20.87 -6.95 -11.36
CA ASP A 235 -20.29 -5.80 -12.07
C ASP A 235 -18.75 -5.86 -12.04
N ILE A 236 -18.16 -6.08 -10.87
CA ILE A 236 -16.70 -6.16 -10.70
C ILE A 236 -16.13 -7.34 -11.50
N THR A 237 -16.69 -8.54 -11.37
CA THR A 237 -16.21 -9.73 -12.07
C THR A 237 -16.33 -9.56 -13.59
N THR A 238 -17.44 -8.99 -14.08
CA THR A 238 -17.62 -8.71 -15.51
C THR A 238 -16.55 -7.76 -16.02
N ARG A 239 -16.35 -6.62 -15.35
CA ARG A 239 -15.37 -5.61 -15.78
C ARG A 239 -13.93 -6.08 -15.71
N ILE A 240 -13.57 -6.91 -14.72
CA ILE A 240 -12.23 -7.54 -14.67
C ILE A 240 -12.03 -8.45 -15.87
N ASN A 241 -13.01 -9.29 -16.19
CA ASN A 241 -12.92 -10.20 -17.33
C ASN A 241 -12.77 -9.42 -18.65
N ASP A 242 -13.54 -8.35 -18.81
CA ASP A 242 -13.45 -7.48 -19.99
C ASP A 242 -12.08 -6.80 -20.09
N LEU A 243 -11.56 -6.26 -18.98
CA LEU A 243 -10.23 -5.65 -18.94
C LEU A 243 -9.10 -6.65 -19.21
N ASN A 244 -9.16 -7.84 -18.61
CA ASN A 244 -8.16 -8.88 -18.84
C ASN A 244 -8.20 -9.39 -20.29
N LEU A 245 -9.39 -9.51 -20.88
CA LEU A 245 -9.54 -9.85 -22.29
C LEU A 245 -9.01 -8.74 -23.20
N TYR A 246 -9.25 -7.48 -22.85
CA TYR A 246 -8.73 -6.32 -23.56
C TYR A 246 -7.19 -6.27 -23.50
N ALA A 247 -6.61 -6.42 -22.32
CA ALA A 247 -5.17 -6.49 -22.10
C ALA A 247 -4.56 -7.63 -22.93
N PHE A 248 -5.12 -8.83 -22.86
CA PHE A 248 -4.66 -9.98 -23.64
C PHE A 248 -4.66 -9.70 -25.16
N ARG A 249 -5.69 -9.04 -25.69
CA ARG A 249 -5.74 -8.67 -27.11
C ARG A 249 -4.67 -7.65 -27.49
N LEU A 250 -4.44 -6.63 -26.66
CA LEU A 250 -3.38 -5.65 -26.88
C LEU A 250 -1.99 -6.29 -26.86
N ASN A 251 -1.75 -7.20 -25.90
CA ASN A 251 -0.45 -7.85 -25.75
C ASN A 251 -0.14 -8.80 -26.91
N ASN A 252 -1.12 -9.56 -27.42
CA ASN A 252 -0.94 -10.40 -28.61
C ASN A 252 -0.58 -9.60 -29.86
N LEU A 253 -1.05 -8.35 -29.98
CA LEU A 253 -0.67 -7.47 -31.08
C LEU A 253 0.76 -6.94 -30.95
N ARG A 254 1.32 -6.92 -29.73
CA ARG A 254 2.62 -6.30 -29.40
C ARG A 254 3.73 -7.31 -29.09
N GLY A 255 3.39 -8.57 -28.81
CA GLY A 255 4.36 -9.62 -28.47
C GLY A 255 4.94 -9.50 -27.05
N GLU A 256 4.21 -8.86 -26.13
CA GLU A 256 4.66 -8.59 -24.75
C GLU A 256 3.98 -9.52 -23.72
N ASP A 257 4.64 -9.71 -22.57
CA ASP A 257 4.07 -10.49 -21.44
C ASP A 257 2.79 -9.84 -20.90
N ASN A 258 1.89 -10.68 -20.38
CA ASN A 258 0.53 -10.26 -20.07
C ASN A 258 0.42 -9.43 -18.79
N LEU A 259 0.05 -8.14 -18.91
CA LEU A 259 -0.59 -7.40 -17.82
C LEU A 259 -1.89 -8.12 -17.42
N PHE A 260 -1.94 -8.64 -16.21
CA PHE A 260 -3.07 -9.37 -15.65
C PHE A 260 -3.56 -8.71 -14.36
N ILE A 261 -4.86 -8.45 -14.28
CA ILE A 261 -5.52 -7.99 -13.06
C ILE A 261 -6.02 -9.21 -12.30
N ASP A 262 -5.39 -9.46 -11.16
CA ASP A 262 -5.70 -10.54 -10.25
C ASP A 262 -6.93 -10.21 -9.39
N ALA A 263 -7.93 -11.09 -9.48
CA ALA A 263 -9.18 -11.02 -8.73
C ALA A 263 -9.33 -12.18 -7.73
N SER A 264 -8.24 -12.84 -7.32
CA SER A 264 -8.30 -13.99 -6.39
C SER A 264 -8.91 -13.64 -5.02
N MET A 265 -8.95 -12.34 -4.68
CA MET A 265 -9.64 -11.84 -3.50
C MET A 265 -11.17 -11.67 -3.71
N ILE A 266 -11.71 -12.04 -4.87
CA ILE A 266 -13.12 -11.88 -5.24
C ILE A 266 -13.66 -13.24 -5.66
N THR A 267 -14.43 -13.88 -4.79
CA THR A 267 -15.07 -15.17 -5.05
C THR A 267 -16.56 -15.09 -4.72
N GLU A 268 -17.34 -16.07 -5.19
CA GLU A 268 -18.76 -16.16 -4.84
C GLU A 268 -18.92 -16.20 -3.30
N GLY A 269 -19.79 -15.35 -2.77
CA GLY A 269 -19.99 -15.18 -1.32
C GLY A 269 -18.87 -14.43 -0.58
N ASN A 270 -17.81 -13.97 -1.25
CA ASN A 270 -16.69 -13.30 -0.62
C ASN A 270 -16.02 -12.27 -1.53
N ILE A 271 -16.40 -11.02 -1.35
CA ILE A 271 -15.90 -9.90 -2.13
C ILE A 271 -14.87 -9.14 -1.30
N GLY A 272 -13.60 -9.52 -1.35
CA GLY A 272 -12.52 -8.78 -0.71
C GLY A 272 -12.52 -8.82 0.82
N ILE A 273 -12.36 -7.65 1.46
CA ILE A 273 -12.22 -7.49 2.90
C ILE A 273 -13.48 -6.82 3.48
N PRO A 274 -14.14 -7.43 4.47
CA PRO A 274 -15.38 -6.90 5.00
C PRO A 274 -15.16 -5.59 5.76
N GLU A 275 -16.24 -4.81 5.89
CA GLU A 275 -16.27 -3.65 6.76
C GLU A 275 -16.19 -4.08 8.23
N ILE A 276 -15.22 -3.53 8.96
CA ILE A 276 -15.05 -3.75 10.39
C ILE A 276 -15.55 -2.54 11.16
N GLU A 277 -16.53 -2.75 12.03
CA GLU A 277 -17.20 -1.69 12.78
C GLU A 277 -16.22 -0.88 13.64
N ARG A 278 -15.26 -1.56 14.27
CA ARG A 278 -14.25 -0.93 15.12
C ARG A 278 -13.44 0.14 14.38
N PHE A 279 -13.11 -0.10 13.11
CA PHE A 279 -12.32 0.84 12.31
C PHE A 279 -13.07 2.14 12.00
N LYS A 280 -14.42 2.15 12.04
CA LYS A 280 -15.19 3.40 11.89
C LYS A 280 -14.91 4.41 13.00
N TRP A 281 -14.51 3.91 14.16
CA TRP A 281 -14.29 4.72 15.36
C TRP A 281 -12.79 4.88 15.68
N ASN A 282 -12.00 3.85 15.39
CA ASN A 282 -10.56 3.89 15.64
C ASN A 282 -9.80 2.94 14.68
N GLU A 283 -9.19 3.52 13.65
CA GLU A 283 -8.39 2.79 12.65
C GLU A 283 -6.99 2.40 13.16
N LYS A 284 -6.57 2.89 14.35
CA LYS A 284 -5.25 2.56 14.93
C LYS A 284 -5.16 1.13 15.45
N TYR A 285 -6.28 0.42 15.51
CA TYR A 285 -6.28 -0.98 15.91
C TYR A 285 -5.77 -1.86 14.77
N ASN A 286 -4.64 -2.52 15.01
CA ASN A 286 -4.17 -3.62 14.19
C ASN A 286 -4.77 -4.92 14.75
N LEU A 287 -5.58 -5.64 13.94
CA LEU A 287 -6.27 -6.85 14.41
C LEU A 287 -5.31 -7.96 14.83
N TYR A 288 -4.16 -8.08 14.16
CA TYR A 288 -3.14 -9.06 14.51
C TYR A 288 -2.52 -8.75 15.87
N SER A 289 -2.15 -7.49 16.13
CA SER A 289 -1.66 -7.04 17.44
C SER A 289 -2.68 -7.32 18.54
N LEU A 290 -3.96 -6.95 18.32
CA LEU A 290 -5.03 -7.18 19.29
C LEU A 290 -5.17 -8.67 19.64
N ASN A 291 -5.11 -9.54 18.63
CA ASN A 291 -5.22 -10.98 18.80
C ASN A 291 -3.99 -11.59 19.52
N ASN A 292 -2.78 -11.16 19.17
CA ASN A 292 -1.55 -11.72 19.72
C ASN A 292 -1.23 -11.24 21.13
N PHE A 293 -1.56 -9.99 21.45
CA PHE A 293 -1.30 -9.43 22.78
C PHE A 293 -2.48 -9.57 23.74
N ASN A 294 -3.54 -10.29 23.35
CA ASN A 294 -4.78 -10.49 24.11
C ASN A 294 -5.36 -9.17 24.65
N GLU A 295 -5.18 -8.07 23.91
CA GLU A 295 -5.63 -6.76 24.35
C GLU A 295 -7.16 -6.65 24.29
N ASN A 296 -7.80 -7.41 23.40
CA ASN A 296 -9.25 -7.52 23.27
C ASN A 296 -9.67 -8.84 22.59
N GLU A 297 -10.86 -9.33 22.92
CA GLU A 297 -11.50 -10.40 22.16
C GLU A 297 -11.94 -9.87 20.79
N LEU A 298 -11.47 -10.52 19.73
CA LEU A 298 -11.91 -10.24 18.36
C LEU A 298 -13.24 -10.93 18.08
N THR A 299 -14.13 -10.22 17.40
CA THR A 299 -15.36 -10.82 16.85
C THR A 299 -15.04 -11.83 15.74
N GLU A 300 -15.96 -12.76 15.45
CA GLU A 300 -15.82 -13.71 14.33
C GLU A 300 -15.52 -13.01 12.99
N LEU A 301 -16.13 -11.84 12.79
CA LEU A 301 -15.92 -11.02 11.61
C LEU A 301 -14.51 -10.43 11.55
N GLU A 302 -13.97 -9.96 12.68
CA GLU A 302 -12.61 -9.44 12.77
C GLU A 302 -11.59 -10.55 12.55
N LEU A 303 -11.81 -11.75 13.10
CA LEU A 303 -11.00 -12.94 12.82
C LEU A 303 -11.04 -13.32 11.34
N TYR A 304 -12.22 -13.25 10.74
CA TYR A 304 -12.39 -13.48 9.31
C TYR A 304 -11.63 -12.45 8.47
N ALA A 305 -11.75 -11.15 8.76
CA ALA A 305 -10.98 -10.10 8.08
C ALA A 305 -9.47 -10.26 8.27
N MET A 306 -9.02 -10.63 9.46
CA MET A 306 -7.62 -10.95 9.74
C MET A 306 -7.09 -12.06 8.83
N ASN A 307 -7.88 -13.13 8.63
CA ASN A 307 -7.52 -14.18 7.67
C ASN A 307 -7.48 -13.66 6.22
N ARG A 308 -8.34 -12.70 5.85
CA ARG A 308 -8.31 -12.07 4.52
C ARG A 308 -7.04 -11.22 4.32
N TYR A 309 -6.59 -10.49 5.33
CA TYR A 309 -5.29 -9.79 5.29
C TYR A 309 -4.12 -10.76 5.14
N ASN A 310 -4.14 -11.90 5.84
CA ASN A 310 -3.14 -12.97 5.68
C ASN A 310 -3.12 -13.54 4.24
N ASN A 311 -4.30 -13.84 3.68
CA ASN A 311 -4.41 -14.32 2.31
C ASN A 311 -3.92 -13.29 1.29
N LEU A 312 -4.18 -12.00 1.53
CA LEU A 312 -3.66 -10.92 0.70
C LEU A 312 -2.12 -10.89 0.74
N ALA A 313 -1.50 -10.99 1.92
CA ALA A 313 -0.04 -11.00 2.03
C ALA A 313 0.58 -12.18 1.24
N LYS A 314 0.02 -13.38 1.38
CA LYS A 314 0.44 -14.56 0.59
C LYS A 314 0.28 -14.34 -0.91
N LEU A 315 -0.84 -13.75 -1.33
CA LEU A 315 -1.10 -13.46 -2.74
C LEU A 315 -0.07 -12.46 -3.31
N ILE A 316 0.21 -11.39 -2.56
CA ILE A 316 1.24 -10.41 -2.92
C ILE A 316 2.60 -11.08 -3.07
N MET A 317 2.97 -11.98 -2.15
CA MET A 317 4.27 -12.65 -2.18
C MET A 317 4.37 -13.74 -3.26
N PHE A 318 3.27 -14.39 -3.61
CA PHE A 318 3.21 -15.36 -4.72
C PHE A 318 3.42 -14.73 -6.11
N ARG A 319 2.99 -13.48 -6.32
CA ARG A 319 3.13 -12.80 -7.62
C ARG A 319 4.60 -12.48 -7.90
N THR A 320 5.22 -13.10 -8.91
CA THR A 320 6.63 -12.87 -9.25
C THR A 320 6.83 -11.54 -9.99
N LYS A 321 8.08 -11.04 -9.98
CA LYS A 321 8.57 -10.06 -10.96
C LYS A 321 8.55 -10.64 -12.37
#